data_AF-K9QEX7-F1
#
_entry.id   AF-K9QEX7-F1
#
_cell.length_a   1.000
_cell.length_b   1.000
_cell.length_c   1.000
_cell.angle_alpha   90.00
_cell.angle_beta   90.00
_cell.angle_gamma   90.00
#
_symmetry.space_group_name_H-M   'P 1'
#
loop_
_entity.id
_entity.type
_entity.pdbx_description
1 polymer ?
#
loop_
_entity_poly.entity_id
_entity_poly.type
_entity_poly.pdbx_seq_one_letter_code
_entity_poly.pdbx_strand_id
1 'polypeptide(L)'
;MEIKSINYERVLNLGNYENKKLSLFAEVEEGDDVEESISRVMETVERKIREEICDQYEASIRRLKQELRELQQQVTAAKSPRPEDDGIPDSF
;
A
#
# COMPACT_ATOMS: atom_id res chain seq x y z
N MET A 1 -36.43 -15.55 -20.21
CA MET A 1 -35.46 -14.52 -19.83
C MET A 1 -34.51 -15.17 -18.84
N GLU A 2 -33.33 -15.53 -19.31
CA GLU A 2 -32.34 -16.27 -18.51
C GLU A 2 -31.14 -15.32 -18.30
N ILE A 3 -31.13 -14.63 -17.16
CA ILE A 3 -30.03 -13.73 -16.78
C ILE A 3 -28.84 -14.61 -16.39
N LYS A 4 -27.69 -14.42 -17.04
CA LYS A 4 -26.46 -15.10 -16.65
C LYS A 4 -25.69 -14.21 -15.69
N SER A 5 -25.09 -14.80 -14.66
CA SER A 5 -24.27 -14.06 -13.70
C SER A 5 -22.80 -14.46 -13.84
N ILE A 6 -21.93 -13.47 -13.75
CA ILE A 6 -20.48 -13.65 -13.71
C ILE A 6 -20.01 -13.21 -12.32
N ASN A 7 -19.32 -14.10 -11.62
CA ASN A 7 -18.55 -13.75 -10.44
C ASN A 7 -17.08 -14.03 -10.73
N TYR A 8 -16.24 -13.02 -10.60
CA TYR A 8 -14.79 -13.18 -10.64
C TYR A 8 -14.18 -12.75 -9.32
N GLU A 9 -13.30 -13.59 -8.81
CA GLU A 9 -12.67 -13.41 -7.52
C GLU A 9 -11.16 -13.58 -7.62
N ARG A 10 -10.43 -12.66 -7.00
CA ARG A 10 -8.97 -12.72 -6.89
C ARG A 10 -8.58 -12.71 -5.42
N VAL A 11 -7.81 -13.73 -5.04
CA VAL A 11 -7.25 -13.89 -3.70
C VAL A 11 -5.75 -13.58 -3.76
N LEU A 12 -5.30 -12.70 -2.87
CA LEU A 12 -3.93 -12.25 -2.74
C LEU A 12 -3.39 -12.68 -1.37
N ASN A 13 -2.23 -13.32 -1.36
CA ASN A 13 -1.47 -13.57 -0.14
C ASN A 13 -0.60 -12.36 0.15
N LEU A 14 -0.73 -11.79 1.36
CA LEU A 14 -0.01 -10.57 1.75
C LEU A 14 1.35 -10.86 2.41
N GLY A 15 1.73 -12.13 2.55
CA GLY A 15 3.02 -12.55 3.11
C GLY A 15 3.13 -12.47 4.63
N ASN A 16 2.07 -12.00 5.31
CA ASN A 16 1.95 -11.88 6.77
C ASN A 16 0.90 -12.84 7.34
N TYR A 17 0.66 -13.97 6.67
CA TYR A 17 -0.43 -14.92 6.96
C TYR A 17 -1.85 -14.35 6.79
N GLU A 18 -1.99 -13.12 6.30
CA GLU A 18 -3.26 -12.54 5.91
C GLU A 18 -3.48 -12.72 4.40
N ASN A 19 -4.74 -12.93 4.05
CA ASN A 19 -5.18 -12.97 2.67
C ASN A 19 -6.17 -11.84 2.44
N LYS A 20 -6.08 -11.26 1.25
CA LYS A 20 -7.06 -10.29 0.78
C LYS A 20 -7.84 -10.85 -0.39
N LYS A 21 -9.15 -10.63 -0.40
CA LYS A 21 -10.05 -11.03 -1.48
C LYS A 21 -10.67 -9.79 -2.12
N LEU A 22 -10.64 -9.73 -3.45
CA LEU A 22 -11.43 -8.79 -4.23
C LEU A 22 -12.33 -9.58 -5.18
N SER A 23 -13.62 -9.27 -5.17
CA SER A 23 -14.62 -9.93 -5.99
C SER A 23 -15.49 -8.90 -6.69
N LEU A 24 -15.86 -9.17 -7.94
CA LEU A 24 -16.82 -8.38 -8.68
C LEU A 24 -17.88 -9.30 -9.28
N PHE A 25 -19.14 -8.90 -9.08
CA PHE A 25 -20.31 -9.55 -9.63
C PHE A 25 -20.88 -8.70 -10.76
N ALA A 26 -21.24 -9.35 -11.87
CA ALA A 26 -21.93 -8.73 -12.98
C ALA A 26 -23.07 -9.63 -13.47
N GLU A 27 -24.16 -9.00 -13.88
CA GLU A 27 -25.26 -9.66 -14.59
C GLU A 27 -25.05 -9.42 -16.09
N VAL A 28 -25.34 -10.45 -16.89
CA VAL A 28 -25.21 -10.43 -18.35
C VAL A 28 -26.61 -10.54 -18.93
N GLU A 29 -27.01 -9.53 -19.72
CA GLU A 29 -28.34 -9.47 -20.32
C GLU A 29 -28.43 -10.35 -21.58
N GLU A 30 -29.66 -10.58 -22.02
CA GLU A 30 -29.94 -11.38 -23.21
C GLU A 30 -29.53 -10.61 -24.48
N GLY A 31 -28.47 -11.06 -25.14
CA GLY A 31 -27.89 -10.39 -26.31
C GLY A 31 -26.48 -9.84 -26.09
N ASP A 32 -26.01 -9.77 -24.84
CA ASP A 32 -24.64 -9.41 -24.53
C ASP A 32 -23.66 -10.54 -24.87
N ASP A 33 -22.45 -10.15 -25.28
CA ASP A 33 -21.34 -11.09 -25.41
C ASP A 33 -20.84 -11.49 -24.02
N VAL A 34 -21.01 -12.76 -23.70
CA VAL A 34 -20.59 -13.36 -22.43
C VAL A 34 -19.07 -13.30 -22.28
N GLU A 35 -18.30 -13.53 -23.35
CA GLU A 35 -16.83 -13.52 -23.30
C GLU A 35 -16.30 -12.10 -23.06
N GLU A 36 -16.90 -11.11 -23.71
CA GLU A 36 -16.58 -9.70 -23.47
C GLU A 36 -16.91 -9.30 -22.03
N SER A 37 -18.09 -9.72 -21.54
CA SER A 37 -18.52 -9.43 -20.17
C SER A 37 -17.58 -10.05 -19.13
N ILE A 38 -17.15 -11.29 -19.33
CA ILE A 38 -16.15 -11.95 -18.47
C ILE A 38 -14.84 -11.15 -18.48
N SER A 39 -14.36 -10.77 -19.67
CA SER A 39 -13.11 -10.03 -19.83
C SER A 39 -13.14 -8.70 -19.10
N ARG A 40 -14.25 -7.96 -19.19
CA ARG A 40 -14.45 -6.67 -18.48
C ARG A 40 -14.42 -6.83 -16.96
N VAL A 41 -15.08 -7.86 -16.43
CA VAL A 41 -15.09 -8.12 -14.97
C VAL A 41 -13.68 -8.48 -14.49
N MET A 42 -12.99 -9.36 -15.21
CA MET A 42 -11.61 -9.76 -14.90
C MET A 42 -10.64 -8.57 -14.93
N GLU A 43 -10.67 -7.78 -16.00
CA GLU A 43 -9.81 -6.61 -16.16
C GLU A 43 -10.05 -5.61 -15.04
N THR A 44 -11.30 -5.38 -14.65
CA THR A 44 -11.65 -4.45 -13.58
C THR A 44 -11.06 -4.88 -12.23
N VAL A 45 -11.23 -6.16 -11.86
CA VAL A 45 -10.70 -6.69 -10.60
C VAL A 45 -9.16 -6.63 -10.58
N GLU A 46 -8.51 -7.08 -11.65
CA GLU A 46 -7.04 -7.07 -11.76
C GLU A 46 -6.46 -5.65 -11.77
N ARG A 47 -7.11 -4.71 -12.47
CA ARG A 47 -6.71 -3.30 -12.48
C ARG A 47 -6.83 -2.70 -11.08
N LYS A 48 -7.95 -2.93 -10.39
CA LYS A 48 -8.18 -2.39 -9.03
C LYS A 48 -7.16 -2.91 -8.03
N ILE A 49 -6.80 -4.19 -8.13
CA ILE A 49 -5.72 -4.77 -7.32
C ILE A 49 -4.39 -4.07 -7.59
N ARG A 50 -4.07 -3.87 -8.87
CA ARG A 50 -2.79 -3.25 -9.25
C ARG A 50 -2.71 -1.80 -8.78
N GLU A 51 -3.77 -1.01 -9.00
CA GLU A 51 -3.89 0.37 -8.53
C GLU A 51 -3.63 0.45 -7.01
N GLU A 52 -4.32 -0.38 -6.24
CA GLU A 52 -4.20 -0.33 -4.79
C GLU A 52 -2.82 -0.76 -4.29
N ILE A 53 -2.22 -1.80 -4.88
CA ILE A 53 -0.86 -2.23 -4.52
C ILE A 53 0.15 -1.11 -4.83
N CYS A 54 0.01 -0.44 -5.97
CA CYS A 54 0.86 0.71 -6.31
C CYS A 54 0.71 1.84 -5.29
N ASP A 55 -0.52 2.22 -4.94
CA ASP A 55 -0.79 3.27 -3.95
C ASP A 55 -0.20 2.92 -2.57
N GLN A 56 -0.32 1.66 -2.15
CA GLN A 56 0.26 1.17 -0.89
C GLN A 56 1.79 1.24 -0.90
N TYR A 57 2.44 0.85 -2.00
CA TYR A 57 3.89 0.97 -2.12
C TYR A 57 4.36 2.42 -2.14
N GLU A 58 3.65 3.31 -2.85
CA GLU A 58 3.98 4.73 -2.86
C GLU A 58 3.88 5.35 -1.46
N ALA A 59 2.80 5.05 -0.72
CA ALA A 59 2.63 5.51 0.65
C ALA A 59 3.76 5.00 1.55
N SER A 60 4.11 3.72 1.41
CA SER A 60 5.19 3.09 2.18
C SER A 60 6.56 3.71 1.90
N ILE A 61 6.87 3.98 0.62
CA ILE A 61 8.12 4.64 0.22
C ILE A 61 8.19 6.06 0.79
N ARG A 62 7.09 6.83 0.73
CA ARG A 62 7.03 8.18 1.29
C ARG A 62 7.28 8.17 2.80
N ARG A 63 6.63 7.25 3.51
CA ARG A 63 6.79 7.05 4.95
C ARG A 63 8.22 6.67 5.31
N LEU A 64 8.80 5.66 4.67
CA LEU A 64 10.17 5.21 4.94
C LEU A 64 11.20 6.30 4.68
N LYS A 65 11.01 7.12 3.64
CA LYS A 65 11.86 8.29 3.38
C LYS A 65 11.75 9.37 4.46
N GLN A 66 10.59 9.52 5.09
CA GLN A 66 10.42 10.44 6.22
C GLN A 66 11.11 9.89 7.47
N GLU A 67 10.85 8.64 7.83
CA GLU A 67 11.46 7.97 8.98
C GLU A 67 12.99 7.99 8.89
N LEU A 68 13.55 7.73 7.70
CA LEU A 68 14.99 7.80 7.46
C LEU A 68 15.56 9.21 7.72
N ARG A 69 14.85 10.26 7.31
CA ARG A 69 15.28 11.66 7.56
C ARG A 69 15.24 11.99 9.04
N GLU A 70 14.18 11.60 9.74
CA GLU A 70 14.05 11.80 11.18
C GLU A 70 15.16 11.07 11.95
N LEU A 71 15.42 9.81 11.61
CA LEU A 71 16.51 9.04 12.21
C LEU A 71 17.88 9.66 11.93
N GLN A 72 18.13 10.15 10.71
CA GLN A 72 19.38 10.86 10.39
C GLN A 72 19.56 12.13 11.21
N GLN A 73 18.49 12.90 11.44
CA GLN A 73 18.53 14.08 12.31
C GLN A 73 18.85 13.70 13.75
N GLN A 74 18.20 12.66 14.29
CA GLN A 74 18.48 12.16 15.64
C GLN A 74 19.92 11.68 15.79
N VAL A 75 20.44 10.94 14.80
CA VAL A 75 21.84 10.47 14.80
C VAL A 75 22.80 11.66 14.74
N THR A 76 22.52 12.66 13.93
CA THR A 76 23.35 13.88 13.85
C THR A 76 23.34 14.64 15.17
N ALA A 77 22.17 14.86 15.75
CA ALA A 77 22.01 15.55 17.03
C ALA A 77 22.70 14.80 18.19
N ALA A 78 22.62 13.46 18.21
CA ALA A 78 23.29 12.65 19.22
C ALA A 78 24.82 12.59 19.04
N LYS A 79 25.33 12.83 17.83
CA LYS A 79 26.76 12.88 17.50
C LYS A 79 27.36 14.28 17.63
N SER A 80 26.55 15.33 17.70
CA SER A 80 27.04 16.66 18.04
C SER A 80 27.60 16.65 19.47
N PRO A 81 28.84 17.12 19.70
CA PRO A 81 29.41 17.16 21.04
C PRO A 81 28.50 17.98 21.95
N ARG A 82 28.20 17.47 23.14
CA ARG A 82 27.58 18.29 24.19
C ARG A 82 28.52 19.50 24.39
N PRO A 83 28.01 20.74 24.43
CA PRO A 83 28.86 21.85 24.85
C PRO A 83 29.47 21.44 26.18
N GLU A 84 30.80 21.50 26.25
CA GLU A 84 31.53 21.23 27.48
C GLU A 84 30.88 22.08 28.57
N ASP A 85 30.54 21.43 29.67
CA ASP A 85 29.94 22.04 30.84
C ASP A 85 30.97 23.03 31.39
N ASP A 86 30.94 24.28 30.89
CA ASP A 86 31.73 25.42 31.35
C ASP A 86 31.29 25.75 32.78
N GLY A 87 31.76 24.94 33.73
CA GLY A 87 31.15 24.89 35.04
C GLY A 87 32.13 24.62 36.17
N ILE A 88 33.23 25.38 36.29
CA ILE A 88 33.77 25.82 37.60
C ILE A 88 34.56 27.14 37.43
N PRO A 89 34.14 28.28 38.03
CA PRO A 89 35.07 29.36 38.32
C PRO A 89 35.88 28.95 39.56
N ASP A 90 37.12 28.51 39.38
CA ASP A 90 38.05 28.33 40.50
C ASP A 90 38.50 29.71 41.00
N SER A 91 37.76 30.22 41.98
CA SER A 91 38.20 31.31 42.85
C SER A 91 39.02 30.73 44.00
N PHE A 92 40.33 30.97 43.98
CA PHE A 92 41.24 30.92 45.15
C PHE A 92 42.16 32.13 45.15
#